data_AF-A0A6M2E0T2-F1
#
_entry.id   AF-A0A6M2E0T2-F1
#
_cell.length_a   1.000
_cell.length_b   1.000
_cell.length_c   1.000
_cell.angle_alpha   90.00
_cell.angle_beta   90.00
_cell.angle_gamma   90.00
#
_symmetry.space_group_name_H-M   'P 1'
#
loop_
_entity.id
_entity.type
_entity.pdbx_description
1 polymer ?
#
loop_
_entity_poly.entity_id
_entity_poly.type
_entity_poly.pdbx_seq_one_letter_code
_entity_poly.pdbx_strand_id
1 'polypeptide(L)'
;SHESNETGDYYPLGECMCPLIVLRNANNSTSKPPGCIYSCESKNCTIPDGEACYNISLLEYKKVKVNQTQNCLLGSCQNGTCVPDGQEEQCYQIEE
;
A
#
# COMPACT_ATOMS: atom_id res chain seq x y z
N SER A 1 -7.89 -30.73 -9.73
CA SER A 1 -8.62 -29.56 -9.21
C SER A 1 -7.85 -29.03 -8.03
N HIS A 2 -7.27 -27.83 -8.12
CA HIS A 2 -6.63 -27.19 -6.97
C HIS A 2 -7.28 -25.81 -6.83
N GLU A 3 -8.31 -25.77 -5.99
CA GLU A 3 -8.84 -24.53 -5.43
C GLU A 3 -8.11 -24.28 -4.12
N SER A 4 -7.43 -23.15 -4.04
CA SER A 4 -7.04 -22.53 -2.78
C SER A 4 -7.31 -21.05 -2.94
N ASN A 5 -8.52 -20.71 -2.51
CA ASN A 5 -9.06 -19.39 -2.26
C ASN A 5 -8.30 -18.78 -1.08
N GLU A 6 -7.71 -17.59 -1.27
CA GLU A 6 -7.39 -16.52 -0.31
C GLU A 6 -6.26 -15.66 -0.91
N THR A 7 -6.64 -14.75 -1.81
CA THR A 7 -5.73 -13.72 -2.34
C THR A 7 -5.53 -12.63 -1.28
N GLY A 8 -4.80 -12.97 -0.22
CA GLY A 8 -4.08 -11.96 0.56
C GLY A 8 -2.92 -11.49 -0.31
N ASP A 9 -2.95 -10.22 -0.73
CA ASP A 9 -1.89 -9.61 -1.53
C ASP A 9 -0.56 -9.68 -0.76
N TYR A 10 0.23 -10.74 -1.03
CA TYR A 10 1.43 -11.10 -0.28
C TYR A 10 2.57 -10.18 -0.68
N TYR A 11 2.71 -9.06 0.02
CA TYR A 11 3.93 -8.26 -0.06
C TYR A 11 5.07 -9.04 0.60
N PRO A 12 6.22 -9.23 -0.08
CA PRO A 12 7.44 -9.70 0.57
C PRO A 12 7.97 -8.57 1.46
N LEU A 13 7.25 -8.33 2.55
CA LEU A 13 7.67 -7.42 3.60
C LEU A 13 8.92 -8.06 4.20
N GLY A 14 9.98 -7.26 4.37
CA GLY A 14 11.09 -7.64 5.24
C GLY A 14 10.59 -8.06 6.63
N GLU A 15 11.50 -8.36 7.56
CA GLU A 15 11.29 -9.06 8.86
C GLU A 15 10.09 -8.67 9.79
N CYS A 16 9.22 -7.73 9.41
CA CYS A 16 7.98 -7.38 10.09
C CYS A 16 6.77 -8.23 9.67
N MET A 17 6.14 -8.88 10.65
CA MET A 17 5.01 -9.80 10.48
C MET A 17 3.61 -9.19 10.68
N CYS A 18 3.46 -7.85 10.61
CA CYS A 18 2.15 -7.22 10.81
C CYS A 18 1.33 -7.09 9.50
N PRO A 19 -0.02 -7.05 9.60
CA PRO A 19 -0.87 -6.64 8.50
C PRO A 19 -0.46 -5.26 7.99
N LEU A 20 -0.24 -5.16 6.68
CA LEU A 20 0.06 -3.90 6.02
C LEU A 20 -1.25 -3.29 5.51
N ILE A 21 -1.49 -2.04 5.89
CA ILE A 21 -2.57 -1.27 5.26
C ILE A 21 -2.20 -1.01 3.80
N VAL A 22 -3.14 -1.29 2.88
CA VAL A 22 -2.94 -1.11 1.45
C VAL A 22 -4.14 -0.41 0.81
N LEU A 23 -3.88 0.27 -0.29
CA LEU A 23 -4.88 0.77 -1.21
C LEU A 23 -4.88 -0.14 -2.44
N ARG A 24 -6.06 -0.47 -2.95
CA ARG A 24 -6.22 -1.26 -4.16
C ARG A 24 -6.44 -0.33 -5.34
N ASN A 25 -5.82 -0.61 -6.47
CA ASN A 25 -6.10 0.14 -7.69
C ASN A 25 -7.50 -0.20 -8.24
N ALA A 26 -8.10 0.70 -9.00
CA ALA A 26 -9.52 0.60 -9.40
C ALA A 26 -9.83 -0.59 -10.33
N ASN A 27 -8.82 -1.19 -10.97
CA ASN A 27 -8.98 -2.40 -11.77
C ASN A 27 -8.79 -3.70 -10.96
N ASN A 28 -8.58 -3.60 -9.64
CA ASN A 28 -8.35 -4.71 -8.70
C ASN A 28 -7.15 -5.60 -9.05
N SER A 29 -6.18 -5.08 -9.81
CA SER A 29 -5.03 -5.86 -10.27
C SER A 29 -3.85 -5.80 -9.29
N THR A 30 -3.71 -4.70 -8.56
CA THR A 30 -2.61 -4.48 -7.63
C THR A 30 -3.08 -3.73 -6.40
N SER A 31 -2.62 -4.18 -5.24
CA SER A 31 -2.57 -3.33 -4.05
C SER A 31 -1.29 -2.51 -4.10
N LYS A 32 -1.15 -1.44 -3.29
CA LYS A 32 0.11 -0.77 -2.91
C LYS A 32 -0.05 -0.11 -1.53
N PRO A 33 1.01 -0.03 -0.72
CA PRO A 33 0.97 0.65 0.57
C PRO A 33 0.82 2.18 0.42
N PRO A 34 0.17 2.86 1.39
CA PRO A 34 0.21 4.31 1.53
C PRO A 34 1.54 4.71 2.21
N GLY A 35 2.51 5.11 1.40
CA GLY A 35 3.88 5.40 1.85
C GLY A 35 4.75 4.15 2.02
N CYS A 36 5.93 4.35 2.63
CA CYS A 36 6.99 3.34 2.73
C CYS A 36 7.38 3.02 4.19
N ILE A 37 6.68 3.59 5.14
CA ILE A 37 6.83 3.29 6.57
C ILE A 37 5.45 2.99 7.12
N TYR A 38 5.34 1.89 7.84
CA TYR A 38 4.11 1.50 8.54
C TYR A 38 4.42 1.15 9.98
N SER A 39 3.48 1.45 10.86
CA SER A 39 3.60 1.09 12.27
C SER A 39 3.05 -0.32 12.48
N CYS A 40 3.90 -1.18 13.04
CA CYS A 40 3.62 -2.56 13.41
C CYS A 40 3.80 -2.66 14.93
N GLU A 41 2.68 -2.68 15.66
CA GLU A 41 2.64 -2.61 17.12
C GLU A 41 3.46 -1.42 17.67
N SER A 42 4.63 -1.70 18.26
CA SER A 42 5.52 -0.72 18.87
C SER A 42 6.73 -0.36 17.98
N LYS A 43 6.78 -0.87 16.75
CA LYS A 43 7.90 -0.69 15.81
C LYS A 43 7.42 -0.03 14.53
N ASN A 44 8.30 0.78 13.93
CA ASN A 44 8.11 1.24 12.57
C ASN A 44 8.87 0.31 11.63
N CYS A 45 8.16 -0.19 10.63
CA CYS A 45 8.70 -1.07 9.61
C CYS A 45 8.86 -0.28 8.33
N THR A 46 10.00 -0.47 7.68
CA THR A 46 10.34 0.23 6.43
C THR A 46 10.20 -0.75 5.28
N ILE A 47 9.48 -0.34 4.25
CA ILE A 47 9.31 -1.10 3.02
C ILE A 47 10.62 -1.01 2.22
N PRO A 48 11.11 -2.12 1.63
CA PRO A 48 12.34 -2.12 0.85
C PRO A 48 12.37 -1.06 -0.26
N ASP A 49 13.57 -0.56 -0.55
CA ASP A 49 13.77 0.39 -1.64
C ASP A 49 13.42 -0.24 -3.00
N GLY A 50 12.78 0.54 -3.87
CA GLY A 50 12.31 0.12 -5.18
C GLY A 50 10.88 -0.43 -5.20
N GLU A 51 10.28 -0.72 -4.04
CA GLU A 51 8.88 -1.17 -3.96
C GLU A 51 7.91 -0.05 -4.35
N ALA A 52 6.84 -0.42 -5.06
CA ALA A 52 5.82 0.52 -5.49
C ALA A 52 4.94 0.96 -4.31
N CYS A 53 4.66 2.26 -4.22
CA CYS A 53 3.89 2.86 -3.15
C CYS A 53 2.95 3.94 -3.71
N TYR A 54 1.91 4.26 -2.96
CA TYR A 54 1.19 5.51 -3.17
C TYR A 54 1.82 6.60 -2.32
N ASN A 55 2.11 7.75 -2.92
CA ASN A 55 2.62 8.93 -2.22
C ASN A 55 1.49 9.63 -1.47
N ILE A 56 0.99 8.95 -0.44
CA ILE A 56 -0.10 9.35 0.44
C ILE A 56 0.42 9.17 1.87
N SER A 57 0.33 10.21 2.68
CA SER A 57 0.69 10.09 4.09
C SER A 57 -0.33 9.24 4.86
N LEU A 58 0.09 8.63 5.98
CA LEU A 58 -0.84 7.91 6.86
C LEU A 58 -2.03 8.76 7.35
N LEU A 59 -1.83 10.08 7.50
CA LEU A 59 -2.89 11.01 7.88
C LEU A 59 -3.90 11.24 6.75
N GLU A 60 -3.44 11.25 5.51
CA GLU A 60 -4.30 11.32 4.33
C GLU A 60 -5.01 10.00 4.09
N TYR A 61 -4.31 8.87 4.25
CA TYR A 61 -4.90 7.54 4.18
C TYR A 61 -6.10 7.41 5.12
N LYS A 62 -5.99 7.86 6.37
CA LYS A 62 -7.10 7.86 7.34
C LYS A 62 -8.31 8.70 6.94
N LYS A 63 -8.17 9.59 5.96
CA LYS A 63 -9.27 10.41 5.41
C LYS A 63 -9.88 9.79 4.15
N VAL A 64 -9.22 8.80 3.55
CA VAL A 64 -9.74 8.06 2.40
C VAL A 64 -11.00 7.34 2.85
N LYS A 65 -12.06 7.47 2.05
CA LYS A 65 -13.30 6.74 2.31
C LYS A 65 -13.19 5.34 1.74
N VAL A 66 -13.52 4.35 2.55
CA VAL A 66 -13.55 2.94 2.14
C VAL A 66 -14.44 2.78 0.90
N ASN A 67 -13.99 1.98 -0.06
CA ASN A 67 -14.67 1.71 -1.33
C ASN A 67 -14.94 2.95 -2.21
N GLN A 68 -14.33 4.10 -1.89
CA GLN A 68 -14.39 5.29 -2.74
C GLN A 68 -13.09 5.46 -3.52
N THR A 69 -13.19 5.52 -4.84
CA THR A 69 -12.03 5.78 -5.70
C THR A 69 -11.58 7.24 -5.62
N GLN A 70 -10.27 7.42 -5.65
CA GLN A 70 -9.60 8.71 -5.70
C GLN A 70 -8.32 8.61 -6.55
N ASN A 71 -7.77 9.75 -6.96
CA ASN A 71 -6.48 9.76 -7.64
C ASN A 71 -5.36 9.61 -6.64
N CYS A 72 -4.47 8.66 -6.89
CA CYS A 72 -3.34 8.32 -6.02
C CYS A 72 -2.06 8.45 -6.83
N LEU A 73 -1.16 9.32 -6.35
CA LEU A 73 0.15 9.49 -6.96
C LEU A 73 0.97 8.23 -6.71
N LEU A 74 1.54 7.70 -7.79
CA LEU A 74 2.43 6.56 -7.76
C LEU A 74 3.85 7.01 -7.42
N GLY A 75 4.62 6.09 -6.87
CA GLY A 75 6.01 6.31 -6.54
C GLY A 75 6.72 5.02 -6.18
N SER A 76 7.98 5.17 -5.78
CA SER A 76 8.81 4.07 -5.33
C SER A 76 9.47 4.40 -4.00
N CYS A 77 9.60 3.39 -3.13
CA CYS A 77 10.25 3.54 -1.85
C CYS A 77 11.74 3.82 -2.01
N GLN A 78 12.22 4.85 -1.32
CA GLN A 78 13.63 5.21 -1.20
C GLN A 78 13.90 5.70 0.22
N ASN A 79 14.71 4.96 0.99
CA ASN A 79 15.03 5.21 2.38
C ASN A 79 13.77 5.49 3.24
N GLY A 80 12.72 4.69 3.07
CA GLY A 80 11.46 4.82 3.80
C GLY A 80 10.58 6.01 3.38
N THR A 81 10.92 6.69 2.30
CA THR A 81 10.08 7.74 1.70
C THR A 81 9.51 7.26 0.37
N CYS A 82 8.22 7.49 0.12
CA CYS A 82 7.62 7.23 -1.19
C CYS A 82 7.96 8.39 -2.13
N VAL A 83 8.88 8.18 -3.07
CA VAL A 83 9.30 9.19 -4.03
C VAL A 83 8.40 9.10 -5.26
N PRO A 84 7.63 10.16 -5.60
CA PRO A 84 6.69 10.12 -6.70
C PRO A 84 7.41 10.00 -8.04
N ASP A 85 6.87 9.19 -8.95
CA ASP A 85 7.40 9.00 -10.31
C ASP A 85 6.70 9.87 -11.37
N GLY A 86 5.70 10.63 -10.96
CA GLY A 86 4.89 11.50 -11.82
C GLY A 86 3.67 10.81 -12.44
N GLN A 87 3.44 9.53 -12.14
CA GLN A 87 2.25 8.80 -12.55
C GLN A 87 1.15 8.88 -11.48
N GLU A 88 -0.09 8.69 -11.92
CA GLU A 88 -1.24 8.57 -11.03
C GLU A 88 -2.16 7.46 -11.52
N GLU A 89 -2.84 6.80 -10.58
CA GLU A 89 -3.93 5.89 -10.89
C GLU A 89 -5.10 6.08 -9.93
N GLN A 90 -6.27 5.59 -10.33
CA GLN A 90 -7.40 5.51 -9.42
C GLN A 90 -7.14 4.41 -8.40
N CYS A 91 -7.20 4.74 -7.11
CA CYS A 91 -7.09 3.78 -6.03
C CYS A 91 -8.17 3.99 -4.97
N TYR A 92 -8.43 2.98 -4.16
CA TYR A 92 -9.42 3.02 -3.08
C TYR A 92 -8.98 2.16 -1.91
N GLN A 93 -9.49 2.48 -0.73
CA GLN A 93 -9.28 1.68 0.46
C GLN A 93 -10.24 0.49 0.47
N ILE A 94 -9.70 -0.70 0.69
CA ILE A 94 -10.48 -1.92 0.90
C ILE A 94 -10.91 -2.01 2.37
N GLU A 95 -12.11 -2.54 2.60
CA GLU A 95 -12.56 -2.95 3.93
C GLU A 95 -11.90 -4.31 4.25
N GLU A 96 -11.17 -4.40 5.36
CA GLU A 96 -10.64 -5.68 5.88
C GLU A 96 -11.75 -6.52 6.52
#